data_AF-A0A177ASZ1-F1
#
_entry.id   AF-A0A177ASZ1-F1
#
_cell.length_a   1.000
_cell.length_b   1.000
_cell.length_c   1.000
_cell.angle_alpha   90.00
_cell.angle_beta   90.00
_cell.angle_gamma   90.00
#
_symmetry.space_group_name_H-M   'P 1'
#
loop_
_entity.id
_entity.type
_entity.pdbx_description
1 polymer ?
#
loop_
_entity_poly.entity_id
_entity_poly.type
_entity_poly.pdbx_seq_one_letter_code
_entity_poly.pdbx_strand_id
1 'polypeptide(L)'
;MYTFQLYTFYATYINIKPSNLHQSGYVNNYKEPFIQAKIIRYIIDTWEGIYILLPNQHYPDYKKSVINIDGYNYSMIDNDSFLTKLQQKRFKYANKQMEKYFTFLKKNYIHKYINIYCIYATHESNKTMAYFNYDNKRISYTQGDGSVPLQSLNRCNLYTKNIKHFKFDDSKDLHRYIFQLESVNRYILNILK
;
A
#
# COMPACT_ATOMS: atom_id res chain seq x y z
N MET A 1 11.63 -0.09 0.87
CA MET A 1 11.37 0.64 -0.38
C MET A 1 10.87 -0.39 -1.40
N TYR A 2 9.56 -0.53 -1.66
CA TYR A 2 8.92 -1.26 -2.80
C TYR A 2 7.38 -1.44 -2.64
N THR A 3 6.79 -1.10 -1.50
CA THR A 3 5.35 -1.28 -1.20
C THR A 3 4.41 -0.66 -2.24
N PHE A 4 4.83 0.44 -2.88
CA PHE A 4 3.96 1.26 -3.72
C PHE A 4 3.94 0.93 -5.20
N GLN A 5 5.05 0.43 -5.75
CA GLN A 5 5.01 -0.10 -7.11
C GLN A 5 4.03 -1.27 -7.18
N LEU A 6 3.75 -1.96 -6.07
CA LEU A 6 2.90 -3.13 -6.09
C LEU A 6 1.45 -2.90 -6.47
N TYR A 7 0.76 -1.87 -5.98
CA TYR A 7 -0.66 -1.74 -6.31
C TYR A 7 -0.83 -1.28 -7.76
N THR A 8 0.01 -0.37 -8.24
CA THR A 8 -0.01 0.07 -9.65
C THR A 8 0.44 -1.07 -10.57
N PHE A 9 1.35 -1.96 -10.14
CA PHE A 9 1.74 -3.16 -10.88
C PHE A 9 0.71 -4.29 -10.81
N TYR A 10 0.16 -4.62 -9.63
CA TYR A 10 -0.88 -5.64 -9.48
C TYR A 10 -2.09 -5.30 -10.30
N ALA A 11 -2.48 -4.03 -10.26
CA ALA A 11 -3.65 -3.60 -10.98
C ALA A 11 -3.43 -3.57 -12.49
N THR A 12 -2.18 -3.47 -12.96
CA THR A 12 -1.80 -3.60 -14.38
C THR A 12 -1.55 -5.05 -14.82
N TYR A 13 -1.42 -6.03 -13.92
CA TYR A 13 -0.89 -7.36 -14.28
C TYR A 13 -1.52 -8.57 -13.56
N ILE A 14 -2.78 -8.45 -13.12
CA ILE A 14 -3.62 -9.62 -12.85
C ILE A 14 -3.76 -10.44 -14.14
N ASN A 15 -3.48 -11.75 -14.04
CA ASN A 15 -3.41 -12.70 -15.15
C ASN A 15 -4.74 -12.79 -15.91
N ILE A 16 -4.90 -12.00 -16.97
CA ILE A 16 -5.83 -12.29 -18.07
C ILE A 16 -4.99 -12.65 -19.28
N LYS A 17 -5.30 -13.81 -19.88
CA LYS A 17 -4.66 -14.31 -21.10
C LYS A 17 -4.62 -13.18 -22.14
N PRO A 18 -3.47 -12.96 -22.82
CA PRO A 18 -3.41 -11.99 -23.89
C PRO A 18 -4.12 -12.57 -25.12
N SER A 19 -5.44 -12.50 -25.15
CA SER A 19 -6.20 -12.62 -26.38
C SER A 19 -6.93 -11.30 -26.59
N ASN A 20 -6.33 -10.48 -27.45
CA ASN A 20 -6.89 -9.28 -28.09
C ASN A 20 -6.82 -7.97 -27.28
N LEU A 21 -5.62 -7.40 -27.16
CA LEU A 21 -5.44 -5.97 -26.87
C LEU A 21 -5.11 -5.24 -28.18
N HIS A 22 -6.15 -4.76 -28.86
CA HIS A 22 -6.00 -3.70 -29.86
C HIS A 22 -5.79 -2.35 -29.16
N GLN A 23 -4.91 -1.55 -29.76
CA GLN A 23 -4.49 -0.22 -29.31
C GLN A 23 -5.66 0.78 -29.22
N SER A 24 -5.73 1.51 -28.10
CA SER A 24 -6.02 2.97 -27.97
C SER A 24 -6.30 3.26 -26.48
N GLY A 25 -5.93 4.37 -25.85
CA GLY A 25 -5.12 5.51 -26.21
C GLY A 25 -4.64 6.24 -24.94
N TYR A 26 -3.42 6.76 -25.01
CA TYR A 26 -2.80 7.84 -24.22
C TYR A 26 -2.73 7.74 -22.69
N VAL A 27 -1.82 6.87 -22.22
CA VAL A 27 -0.86 7.24 -21.17
C VAL A 27 0.34 7.84 -21.90
N ASN A 28 0.47 9.17 -21.94
CA ASN A 28 1.66 9.80 -22.51
C ASN A 28 2.88 9.51 -21.61
N ASN A 29 3.83 8.75 -22.16
CA ASN A 29 5.24 8.63 -21.79
C ASN A 29 5.65 7.98 -20.46
N TYR A 30 4.99 6.90 -20.04
CA TYR A 30 5.69 5.87 -19.24
C TYR A 30 6.08 4.69 -20.15
N LYS A 31 7.12 4.87 -20.96
CA LYS A 31 7.88 3.74 -21.51
C LYS A 31 8.82 3.25 -20.42
N GLU A 32 8.30 2.61 -19.37
CA GLU A 32 9.18 1.66 -18.68
C GLU A 32 9.60 0.64 -19.74
N PRO A 33 10.90 0.45 -20.02
CA PRO A 33 11.37 -0.54 -20.95
C PRO A 33 10.68 -1.87 -20.61
N PHE A 34 10.03 -2.50 -21.58
CA PHE A 34 9.28 -3.75 -21.41
C PHE A 34 10.03 -4.83 -20.58
N ILE A 35 11.37 -4.80 -20.65
CA ILE A 35 12.27 -5.64 -19.86
C ILE A 35 12.23 -5.31 -18.36
N GLN A 36 12.21 -4.03 -17.98
CA GLN A 36 12.10 -3.60 -16.58
C GLN A 36 10.77 -4.04 -15.96
N ALA A 37 9.66 -3.89 -16.69
CA ALA A 37 8.36 -4.36 -16.22
C ALA A 37 8.33 -5.89 -16.00
N LYS A 38 8.96 -6.67 -16.89
CA LYS A 38 9.10 -8.13 -16.71
C LYS A 38 9.96 -8.51 -15.52
N ILE A 39 11.08 -7.83 -15.30
CA ILE A 39 11.96 -8.08 -14.15
C ILE A 39 11.24 -7.72 -12.85
N ILE A 40 10.58 -6.56 -12.80
CA ILE A 40 9.79 -6.14 -11.63
C ILE A 40 8.68 -7.16 -11.36
N ARG A 41 7.96 -7.63 -12.39
CA ARG A 41 6.96 -8.69 -12.24
C ARG A 41 7.56 -9.97 -11.65
N TYR A 42 8.68 -10.43 -12.19
CA TYR A 42 9.35 -11.62 -11.68
C TYR A 42 9.77 -11.46 -10.21
N ILE A 43 10.31 -10.30 -9.83
CA ILE A 43 10.67 -9.98 -8.44
C ILE A 43 9.41 -9.99 -7.55
N ILE A 44 8.31 -9.37 -7.98
CA ILE A 44 7.04 -9.34 -7.23
C ILE A 44 6.47 -10.75 -7.04
N ASP A 45 6.49 -11.55 -8.11
CA ASP A 45 5.96 -12.91 -8.10
C ASP A 45 6.82 -13.86 -7.25
N THR A 46 8.11 -13.59 -7.12
CA THR A 46 9.05 -14.44 -6.34
C THR A 46 9.22 -13.97 -4.89
N TRP A 47 9.05 -12.67 -4.62
CA TRP A 47 9.27 -12.11 -3.30
C TRP A 47 8.08 -12.36 -2.37
N GLU A 48 8.26 -13.29 -1.43
CA GLU A 48 7.18 -13.72 -0.53
C GLU A 48 6.76 -12.64 0.48
N GLY A 49 7.67 -11.73 0.83
CA GLY A 49 7.40 -10.65 1.79
C GLY A 49 6.38 -9.62 1.28
N ILE A 50 6.11 -9.62 -0.01
CA ILE A 50 5.25 -8.64 -0.66
C ILE A 50 3.78 -8.76 -0.26
N TYR A 51 3.36 -9.98 0.07
CA TYR A 51 1.98 -10.25 0.47
C TYR A 51 1.65 -9.73 1.87
N ILE A 52 2.67 -9.43 2.69
CA ILE A 52 2.50 -8.74 3.98
C ILE A 52 2.03 -7.29 3.77
N LEU A 53 2.31 -6.72 2.60
CA LEU A 53 2.04 -5.31 2.27
C LEU A 53 0.67 -5.10 1.60
N LEU A 54 -0.01 -6.18 1.22
CA LEU A 54 -1.40 -6.13 0.74
C LEU A 54 -2.34 -5.81 1.91
N PRO A 55 -3.48 -5.13 1.69
CA PRO A 55 -4.39 -4.79 2.77
C PRO A 55 -4.96 -6.08 3.31
N ASN A 56 -5.02 -6.18 4.63
CA ASN A 56 -5.58 -7.32 5.34
C ASN A 56 -6.88 -6.91 6.05
N GLN A 57 -7.51 -7.85 6.76
CA GLN A 57 -8.78 -7.60 7.46
C GLN A 57 -8.78 -6.45 8.48
N HIS A 58 -7.61 -6.00 8.95
CA HIS A 58 -7.49 -4.82 9.83
C HIS A 58 -7.44 -3.50 9.06
N TYR A 59 -7.37 -3.53 7.72
CA TYR A 59 -7.46 -2.34 6.89
C TYR A 59 -8.91 -1.79 6.89
N PRO A 60 -9.13 -0.48 7.13
CA PRO A 60 -10.49 0.08 7.25
C PRO A 60 -11.35 -0.13 6.01
N ASP A 61 -10.75 -0.01 4.84
CA ASP A 61 -11.44 -0.10 3.56
C ASP A 61 -11.26 -1.50 2.94
N TYR A 62 -11.12 -2.56 3.74
CA TYR A 62 -10.86 -3.91 3.23
C TYR A 62 -11.95 -4.40 2.25
N LYS A 63 -13.18 -3.92 2.43
CA LYS A 63 -14.33 -4.20 1.56
C LYS A 63 -14.47 -3.24 0.38
N LYS A 64 -13.73 -2.14 0.36
CA LYS A 64 -13.80 -1.15 -0.71
C LYS A 64 -13.11 -1.71 -1.93
N SER A 65 -13.65 -1.40 -3.10
CA SER A 65 -13.05 -1.77 -4.36
C SER A 65 -11.67 -1.12 -4.49
N VAL A 66 -10.66 -1.94 -4.74
CA VAL A 66 -9.27 -1.51 -4.97
C VAL A 66 -8.92 -1.56 -6.45
N ILE A 67 -9.66 -2.36 -7.22
CA ILE A 67 -9.43 -2.54 -8.64
C ILE A 67 -10.72 -2.79 -9.41
N ASN A 68 -10.75 -2.40 -10.68
CA ASN A 68 -11.78 -2.81 -11.64
C ASN A 68 -11.17 -3.51 -12.84
N ILE A 69 -11.74 -4.64 -13.23
CA ILE A 69 -11.32 -5.46 -14.36
C ILE A 69 -12.57 -5.99 -15.06
N ASP A 70 -12.63 -5.87 -16.38
CA ASP A 70 -13.72 -6.34 -17.24
C ASP A 70 -15.10 -5.86 -16.78
N GLY A 71 -15.19 -4.62 -16.30
CA GLY A 71 -16.41 -4.00 -15.77
C GLY A 71 -16.73 -4.38 -14.32
N TYR A 72 -16.00 -5.31 -13.71
CA TYR A 72 -16.24 -5.77 -12.34
C TYR A 72 -15.31 -5.08 -11.35
N ASN A 73 -15.87 -4.63 -10.23
CA ASN A 73 -15.11 -4.03 -9.13
C ASN A 73 -14.73 -5.10 -8.10
N TYR A 74 -13.43 -5.24 -7.83
CA TYR A 74 -12.91 -6.19 -6.85
C TYR A 74 -12.34 -5.46 -5.63
N SER A 75 -12.65 -5.98 -4.45
CA SER A 75 -12.09 -5.58 -3.16
C SER A 75 -11.03 -6.58 -2.70
N MET A 76 -10.39 -6.34 -1.56
CA MET A 76 -9.46 -7.33 -1.00
C MET A 76 -10.16 -8.58 -0.44
N ILE A 77 -11.48 -8.54 -0.23
CA ILE A 77 -12.26 -9.76 0.05
C ILE A 77 -12.22 -10.70 -1.16
N ASP A 78 -12.25 -10.13 -2.36
CA ASP A 78 -12.31 -10.85 -3.63
C ASP A 78 -10.91 -11.26 -4.14
N ASN A 79 -9.92 -11.32 -3.25
CA ASN A 79 -8.54 -11.61 -3.62
C ASN A 79 -8.39 -12.97 -4.33
N ASP A 80 -9.25 -13.94 -4.03
CA ASP A 80 -9.24 -15.24 -4.70
C ASP A 80 -9.65 -15.14 -6.19
N SER A 81 -10.32 -14.05 -6.60
CA SER A 81 -10.73 -13.79 -8.00
C SER A 81 -9.62 -13.21 -8.87
N PHE A 82 -8.61 -12.56 -8.28
CA PHE A 82 -7.56 -11.88 -9.04
C PHE A 82 -6.13 -12.27 -8.65
N LEU A 83 -5.92 -13.00 -7.56
CA LEU A 83 -4.64 -13.63 -7.22
C LEU A 83 -4.58 -15.07 -7.75
N THR A 84 -3.41 -15.52 -8.20
CA THR A 84 -3.20 -16.94 -8.53
C THR A 84 -3.14 -17.82 -7.28
N LYS A 85 -3.31 -19.14 -7.41
CA LYS A 85 -3.28 -20.10 -6.28
C LYS A 85 -2.04 -19.95 -5.38
N LEU A 86 -0.85 -19.79 -5.97
CA LEU A 86 0.39 -19.61 -5.20
C LEU A 86 0.38 -18.28 -4.42
N GLN A 87 -0.05 -17.21 -5.08
CA GLN A 87 -0.15 -15.88 -4.48
C GLN A 87 -1.17 -15.86 -3.35
N GLN A 88 -2.33 -16.52 -3.52
CA GLN A 88 -3.33 -16.72 -2.47
C GLN A 88 -2.76 -17.45 -1.25
N LYS A 89 -2.01 -18.54 -1.47
CA LYS A 89 -1.36 -19.29 -0.38
C LYS A 89 -0.41 -18.39 0.41
N ARG A 90 0.41 -17.60 -0.28
CA ARG A 90 1.35 -16.65 0.34
C ARG A 90 0.62 -15.52 1.08
N PHE A 91 -0.44 -14.97 0.49
CA PHE A 91 -1.29 -13.96 1.14
C PHE A 91 -1.96 -14.48 2.41
N LYS A 92 -2.54 -15.68 2.36
CA LYS A 92 -3.15 -16.34 3.54
C LYS A 92 -2.10 -16.58 4.64
N TYR A 93 -0.90 -17.02 4.28
CA TYR A 93 0.22 -17.17 5.23
C TYR A 93 0.65 -15.82 5.82
N ALA A 94 0.85 -14.79 4.99
CA ALA A 94 1.23 -13.45 5.43
C ALA A 94 0.20 -12.85 6.40
N ASN A 95 -1.10 -12.97 6.10
CA ASN A 95 -2.17 -12.51 6.98
C ASN A 95 -2.16 -13.23 8.34
N LYS A 96 -1.88 -14.54 8.36
CA LYS A 96 -1.73 -15.29 9.61
C LYS A 96 -0.56 -14.78 10.46
N GLN A 97 0.55 -14.38 9.85
CA GLN A 97 1.66 -13.77 10.59
C GLN A 97 1.30 -12.35 11.07
N MET A 98 0.64 -11.56 10.21
CA MET A 98 0.18 -10.20 10.56
C MET A 98 -0.77 -10.18 11.76
N GLU A 99 -1.66 -11.16 11.88
CA GLU A 99 -2.57 -11.27 13.02
C GLU A 99 -1.83 -11.36 14.36
N LYS A 100 -0.65 -12.02 14.39
CA LYS A 100 0.17 -12.10 15.60
C LYS A 100 0.69 -10.72 16.01
N TYR A 101 1.11 -9.90 15.06
CA TYR A 101 1.57 -8.53 15.33
C TYR A 101 0.43 -7.65 15.81
N PHE A 102 -0.74 -7.68 15.17
CA PHE A 102 -1.90 -6.91 15.64
C PHE A 102 -2.39 -7.36 17.02
N THR A 103 -2.37 -8.67 17.30
CA THR A 103 -2.68 -9.21 18.62
C THR A 103 -1.70 -8.68 19.67
N PHE A 104 -0.40 -8.71 19.37
CA PHE A 104 0.61 -8.13 20.25
C PHE A 104 0.38 -6.63 20.48
N LEU A 105 0.14 -5.85 19.42
CA LEU A 105 -0.11 -4.41 19.52
C LEU A 105 -1.34 -4.09 20.41
N LYS A 106 -2.43 -4.86 20.29
CA LYS A 106 -3.60 -4.73 21.16
C LYS A 106 -3.27 -5.02 22.62
N LYS A 107 -2.55 -6.12 22.88
CA LYS A 107 -2.10 -6.46 24.24
C LYS A 107 -1.16 -5.39 24.80
N ASN A 108 -0.26 -4.88 23.98
CA ASN A 108 0.67 -3.81 24.36
C ASN A 108 -0.06 -2.52 24.70
N TYR A 109 -1.12 -2.16 24.00
CA TYR A 109 -1.91 -0.97 24.31
C TYR A 109 -2.52 -1.03 25.72
N ILE A 110 -2.96 -2.23 26.14
CA ILE A 110 -3.57 -2.46 27.47
C ILE A 110 -2.49 -2.56 28.56
N HIS A 111 -1.49 -3.41 28.34
CA HIS A 111 -0.51 -3.78 29.37
C HIS A 111 0.77 -2.93 29.36
N LYS A 112 0.96 -2.11 28.31
CA LYS A 112 2.09 -1.18 28.16
C LYS A 112 3.47 -1.85 28.28
N TYR A 113 3.66 -3.00 27.63
CA TYR A 113 4.95 -3.71 27.63
C TYR A 113 6.08 -2.86 27.03
N ILE A 114 5.76 -2.10 25.99
CA ILE A 114 6.66 -1.18 25.30
C ILE A 114 5.95 0.15 24.98
N ASN A 115 6.72 1.23 25.00
CA ASN A 115 6.26 2.53 24.52
C ASN A 115 6.31 2.54 22.99
N ILE A 116 5.14 2.63 22.35
CA ILE A 116 5.02 2.73 20.90
C ILE A 116 4.80 4.20 20.54
N TYR A 117 5.57 4.72 19.59
CA TYR A 117 5.36 6.05 18.99
C TYR A 117 4.91 5.86 17.56
N CYS A 118 3.81 6.50 17.18
CA CYS A 118 3.37 6.51 15.80
C CYS A 118 3.71 7.84 15.13
N ILE A 119 4.49 7.77 14.07
CA ILE A 119 4.88 8.92 13.26
C ILE A 119 4.46 8.64 11.83
N TYR A 120 3.68 9.54 11.24
CA TYR A 120 3.31 9.48 9.83
C TYR A 120 3.20 10.87 9.23
N ALA A 121 3.37 10.94 7.92
CA ALA A 121 3.23 12.17 7.14
C ALA A 121 2.14 12.01 6.08
N THR A 122 1.55 13.11 5.63
CA THR A 122 0.70 13.12 4.44
C THR A 122 0.98 14.34 3.59
N HIS A 123 0.70 14.20 2.30
CA HIS A 123 0.56 15.32 1.39
C HIS A 123 -0.68 16.15 1.73
N GLU A 124 -0.63 17.42 1.34
CA GLU A 124 -1.80 18.31 1.35
C GLU A 124 -2.82 17.91 0.29
N SER A 125 -2.37 17.42 -0.87
CA SER A 125 -3.25 16.99 -1.95
C SER A 125 -3.52 15.47 -1.97
N ASN A 126 -4.53 15.07 -2.76
CA ASN A 126 -4.84 13.68 -3.03
C ASN A 126 -3.88 13.13 -4.10
N LYS A 127 -2.79 12.50 -3.66
CA LYS A 127 -1.77 11.90 -4.55
C LYS A 127 -1.45 10.44 -4.25
N THR A 128 -2.04 9.86 -3.21
CA THR A 128 -1.89 8.44 -2.92
C THR A 128 -2.95 7.66 -3.67
N MET A 129 -2.58 6.60 -4.38
CA MET A 129 -3.57 5.78 -5.09
C MET A 129 -4.55 5.10 -4.13
N ALA A 130 -5.84 5.17 -4.46
CA ALA A 130 -6.92 4.50 -3.74
C ALA A 130 -7.51 3.32 -4.54
N TYR A 131 -7.59 3.48 -5.86
CA TYR A 131 -8.26 2.55 -6.76
C TYR A 131 -7.67 2.64 -8.16
N PHE A 132 -7.60 1.51 -8.84
CA PHE A 132 -7.14 1.43 -10.23
C PHE A 132 -8.21 0.78 -11.10
N ASN A 133 -8.55 1.43 -12.20
CA ASN A 133 -9.41 0.85 -13.23
C ASN A 133 -8.52 0.29 -14.35
N TYR A 134 -8.51 -1.03 -14.50
CA TYR A 134 -7.72 -1.70 -15.51
C TYR A 134 -8.23 -1.47 -16.93
N ASP A 135 -9.54 -1.40 -17.10
CA ASP A 135 -10.18 -1.35 -18.41
C ASP A 135 -9.86 -0.03 -19.14
N ASN A 136 -9.87 1.08 -18.40
CA ASN A 136 -9.59 2.41 -18.94
C ASN A 136 -8.27 3.02 -18.45
N LYS A 137 -7.47 2.26 -17.70
CA LYS A 137 -6.16 2.66 -17.15
C LYS A 137 -6.20 3.92 -16.27
N ARG A 138 -7.34 4.22 -15.63
CA ARG A 138 -7.48 5.39 -14.74
C ARG A 138 -7.13 5.04 -13.31
N ILE A 139 -6.49 6.00 -12.63
CA ILE A 139 -6.18 5.93 -11.20
C ILE A 139 -7.06 6.94 -10.45
N SER A 140 -7.68 6.49 -9.37
CA SER A 140 -8.30 7.37 -8.39
C SER A 140 -7.34 7.59 -7.22
N TYR A 141 -7.23 8.84 -6.78
CA TYR A 141 -6.32 9.25 -5.72
C TYR A 141 -7.07 9.62 -4.43
N THR A 142 -6.36 9.51 -3.31
CA THR A 142 -6.78 9.87 -1.95
C THR A 142 -5.60 10.52 -1.21
N GLN A 143 -5.87 11.05 -0.03
CA GLN A 143 -4.83 11.60 0.83
C GLN A 143 -3.94 10.48 1.43
N GLY A 144 -2.64 10.75 1.54
CA GLY A 144 -1.65 9.85 2.13
C GLY A 144 -0.24 10.40 1.94
N ASP A 145 0.79 9.58 2.14
CA ASP A 145 2.22 9.95 1.98
C ASP A 145 2.74 9.72 0.54
N GLY A 146 1.85 9.59 -0.43
CA GLY A 146 2.16 9.15 -1.79
C GLY A 146 2.45 7.64 -1.88
N SER A 147 2.59 6.96 -0.74
CA SER A 147 2.69 5.53 -0.44
C SER A 147 1.42 4.75 -0.09
N VAL A 148 0.80 5.27 0.95
CA VAL A 148 0.01 4.55 1.92
C VAL A 148 -1.12 5.49 2.25
N PRO A 149 -2.38 5.09 2.02
CA PRO A 149 -3.52 5.94 2.29
C PRO A 149 -3.55 6.40 3.75
N LEU A 150 -4.02 7.62 4.00
CA LEU A 150 -4.10 8.20 5.35
C LEU A 150 -4.81 7.27 6.34
N GLN A 151 -5.89 6.62 5.90
CA GLN A 151 -6.66 5.66 6.70
C GLN A 151 -5.87 4.41 7.13
N SER A 152 -4.77 4.11 6.45
CA SER A 152 -3.82 3.06 6.85
C SER A 152 -2.74 3.62 7.76
N LEU A 153 -2.25 4.84 7.47
CA LEU A 153 -1.24 5.51 8.28
C LEU A 153 -1.76 5.78 9.71
N ASN A 154 -2.99 6.28 9.83
CA ASN A 154 -3.60 6.64 11.10
C ASN A 154 -4.13 5.42 11.91
N ARG A 155 -4.06 4.20 11.37
CA ARG A 155 -4.48 2.97 12.09
C ARG A 155 -3.68 2.73 13.36
N CYS A 156 -2.45 3.21 13.41
CA CYS A 156 -1.62 3.14 14.61
C CYS A 156 -2.25 3.84 15.82
N ASN A 157 -3.19 4.77 15.61
CA ASN A 157 -3.94 5.45 16.68
C ASN A 157 -4.73 4.46 17.55
N LEU A 158 -5.01 3.25 17.04
CA LEU A 158 -5.66 2.18 17.80
C LEU A 158 -4.73 1.50 18.81
N TYR A 159 -3.41 1.67 18.67
CA TYR A 159 -2.40 0.90 19.41
C TYR A 159 -1.43 1.78 20.21
N THR A 160 -1.51 3.10 20.07
CA THR A 160 -0.75 4.05 20.88
C THR A 160 -1.46 5.40 20.99
N LYS A 161 -1.19 6.11 22.10
CA LYS A 161 -1.56 7.52 22.28
C LYS A 161 -0.47 8.49 21.82
N ASN A 162 0.76 8.02 21.63
CA ASN A 162 1.90 8.84 21.25
C ASN A 162 1.94 9.01 19.73
N ILE A 163 1.09 9.89 19.22
CA ILE A 163 0.85 10.06 17.78
C ILE A 163 1.41 11.42 17.33
N LYS A 164 2.16 11.40 16.22
CA LYS A 164 2.59 12.62 15.53
C LYS A 164 2.29 12.52 14.04
N HIS A 165 1.38 13.37 13.59
CA HIS A 165 1.08 13.57 12.18
C HIS A 165 1.80 14.82 11.67
N PHE A 166 2.47 14.69 10.52
CA PHE A 166 3.04 15.80 9.78
C PHE A 166 2.29 15.99 8.46
N LYS A 167 2.06 17.24 8.08
CA LYS A 167 1.54 17.59 6.75
C LYS A 167 2.62 18.35 5.99
N PHE A 168 2.80 18.00 4.74
CA PHE A 168 3.77 18.64 3.85
C PHE A 168 3.13 18.91 2.50
N ASP A 169 3.67 19.90 1.81
CA ASP A 169 3.36 20.15 0.41
C ASP A 169 3.74 18.94 -0.48
N ASP A 170 3.37 19.04 -1.76
CA ASP A 170 3.58 17.96 -2.71
C ASP A 170 4.99 17.91 -3.33
N SER A 171 5.91 18.77 -2.89
CA SER A 171 7.25 18.87 -3.52
C SER A 171 8.19 17.71 -3.14
N LYS A 172 7.82 16.90 -2.15
CA LYS A 172 8.67 15.84 -1.57
C LYS A 172 8.01 14.48 -1.64
N ASP A 173 8.75 13.42 -2.01
CA ASP A 173 8.28 12.05 -1.84
C ASP A 173 8.32 11.67 -0.35
N LEU A 174 7.17 11.78 0.32
CA LEU A 174 7.08 11.59 1.77
C LEU A 174 7.36 10.15 2.17
N HIS A 175 6.85 9.18 1.42
CA HIS A 175 7.07 7.77 1.73
C HIS A 175 8.56 7.39 1.76
N ARG A 176 9.36 7.97 0.85
CA ARG A 176 10.81 7.72 0.79
C ARG A 176 11.61 8.56 1.76
N TYR A 177 11.23 9.82 1.93
CA TYR A 177 12.10 10.82 2.57
C TYR A 177 11.61 11.34 3.91
N ILE A 178 10.55 10.77 4.51
CA ILE A 178 10.02 11.22 5.81
C ILE A 178 11.09 11.34 6.90
N PHE A 179 12.04 10.41 6.97
CA PHE A 179 13.14 10.41 7.95
C PHE A 179 14.27 11.40 7.63
N GLN A 180 14.24 12.05 6.47
CA GLN A 180 15.19 13.11 6.12
C GLN A 180 14.63 14.51 6.45
N LEU A 181 13.34 14.59 6.79
CA LEU A 181 12.70 15.86 7.10
C LEU A 181 13.12 16.35 8.49
N GLU A 182 13.65 17.57 8.54
CA GLU A 182 14.18 18.16 9.77
C GLU A 182 13.16 18.15 10.93
N SER A 183 11.90 18.47 10.63
CA SER A 183 10.81 18.47 11.61
C SER A 183 10.54 17.09 12.21
N VAL A 184 10.69 16.03 11.40
CA VAL A 184 10.52 14.63 11.83
C VAL A 184 11.70 14.23 12.70
N ASN A 185 12.92 14.51 12.26
CA ASN A 185 14.13 14.20 13.02
C ASN A 185 14.17 14.92 14.37
N ARG A 186 13.78 16.19 14.42
CA ARG A 186 13.67 16.94 15.68
C ARG A 186 12.68 16.29 16.66
N TYR A 187 11.55 15.80 16.15
CA TYR A 187 10.57 15.08 16.98
C TYR A 187 11.12 13.76 17.50
N ILE A 188 11.80 12.97 16.65
CA ILE A 188 12.43 11.71 17.06
C ILE A 188 13.50 11.96 18.13
N LEU A 189 14.38 12.96 17.94
CA LEU A 189 15.40 13.32 18.92
C LEU A 189 14.79 13.77 20.26
N ASN A 190 13.63 14.41 20.25
CA ASN A 190 12.93 14.76 21.49
C ASN A 190 12.33 13.56 22.22
N ILE A 191 12.00 12.47 21.52
CA ILE A 191 11.54 11.21 22.15
C ILE A 191 12.70 10.46 22.80
N LEU A 192 13.91 10.57 22.23
CA LEU A 192 15.10 9.82 22.66
C LEU A 192 15.87 10.46 23.82
N LYS A 193 15.56 11.71 24.16
CA LYS A 193 16.11 12.42 25.32
C LYS A 193 15.30 12.12 26.56
#